data_AF-A0A4Q6Y124-F1
#
_entry.id   AF-A0A4Q6Y124-F1
#
_cell.length_a   1.000
_cell.length_b   1.000
_cell.length_c   1.000
_cell.angle_alpha   90.00
_cell.angle_beta   90.00
_cell.angle_gamma   90.00
#
_symmetry.space_group_name_H-M   'P 1'
#
loop_
_entity.id
_entity.type
_entity.pdbx_description
1 polymer ?
#
loop_
_entity_poly.entity_id
_entity_poly.type
_entity_poly.pdbx_seq_one_letter_code
_entity_poly.pdbx_strand_id
1 'polypeptide(L)' 'MPRGAHADRVLELRDAGGQFLCFVPESGSPEMAKTAYSLYLQGLRAGEQLALAKLHMMIGAALNLTD' A
#
# COMPACT_ATOMS: atom_id res chain seq x y z
N MET A 1 0.30 -20.83 -15.70
CA MET A 1 1.48 -20.04 -15.28
C MET A 1 1.27 -18.61 -15.74
N PRO A 2 1.02 -17.62 -14.86
CA PRO A 2 0.81 -16.26 -15.33
C PRO A 2 2.14 -15.73 -15.88
N ARG A 3 2.12 -15.33 -17.16
CA ARG A 3 3.23 -14.73 -17.89
C ARG A 3 3.22 -13.23 -17.58
N GLY A 4 4.11 -12.78 -16.72
CA GLY A 4 4.28 -11.37 -16.38
C GLY A 4 5.70 -10.91 -16.70
N ALA A 5 6.03 -10.79 -17.98
CA ALA A 5 7.26 -10.16 -18.46
C ALA A 5 6.92 -8.94 -19.32
N HIS A 6 6.00 -8.10 -18.84
CA HIS A 6 5.84 -6.76 -19.37
C HIS A 6 6.49 -5.79 -18.39
N ALA A 7 7.50 -5.06 -18.87
CA ALA A 7 7.99 -3.85 -18.23
C ALA A 7 6.94 -2.75 -18.43
N ASP A 8 5.75 -2.99 -17.91
CA ASP A 8 4.73 -1.96 -17.94
C ASP A 8 5.17 -0.87 -16.98
N ARG A 9 5.17 0.36 -17.47
CA ARG A 9 5.43 1.52 -16.64
C ARG A 9 4.33 1.59 -15.59
N VAL A 10 4.65 2.10 -14.41
CA VAL A 10 3.71 2.17 -13.30
C VAL A 10 3.38 3.63 -13.00
N LEU A 11 2.12 3.88 -12.69
CA LEU A 11 1.62 5.16 -12.20
C LEU A 11 1.37 5.06 -10.71
N GLU A 12 1.63 6.15 -10.00
CA GLU A 12 1.29 6.26 -8.57
C GLU A 12 -0.18 6.62 -8.43
N LEU A 13 -0.96 5.72 -7.82
CA LEU A 13 -2.30 6.04 -7.38
C LEU A 13 -2.21 6.81 -6.05
N ARG A 14 -2.81 8.00 -6.04
CA ARG A 14 -2.88 8.87 -4.87
C ARG A 14 -4.33 9.11 -4.47
N ASP A 15 -4.57 9.35 -3.19
CA ASP A 15 -5.88 9.79 -2.73
C ASP A 15 -6.15 11.27 -3.07
N ALA A 16 -7.34 11.76 -2.70
CA ALA A 16 -7.73 13.15 -2.93
C ALA A 16 -6.83 14.17 -2.17
N GLY A 17 -6.12 13.74 -1.12
CA GLY A 17 -5.14 14.55 -0.39
C GLY A 17 -3.72 14.44 -0.97
N GLY A 18 -3.52 13.68 -2.05
CA GLY A 18 -2.22 13.45 -2.67
C GLY A 18 -1.37 12.39 -1.96
N GLN A 19 -1.91 11.67 -0.97
CA GLN A 19 -1.20 10.59 -0.27
C GLN A 19 -1.07 9.38 -1.20
N PHE A 20 0.13 8.82 -1.28
CA PHE A 20 0.39 7.59 -2.03
C PHE A 20 -0.42 6.42 -1.48
N LEU A 21 -1.03 5.63 -2.37
CA LEU A 21 -1.79 4.43 -2.04
C LEU A 21 -1.11 3.17 -2.55
N CYS A 22 -0.90 3.09 -3.86
CA CYS A 22 -0.24 1.94 -4.50
C CYS A 22 0.20 2.30 -5.92
N PHE A 23 0.94 1.38 -6.54
CA PHE A 23 1.24 1.45 -7.97
C PHE A 23 0.17 0.74 -8.79
N VAL A 24 -0.23 1.36 -9.91
CA VAL A 24 -1.06 0.74 -10.94
C VAL A 24 -0.29 0.71 -12.27
N PRO A 25 -0.44 -0.34 -13.10
CA PRO A 25 0.13 -0.36 -14.44
C PRO A 25 -0.39 0.80 -15.30
N GLU A 26 0.48 1.43 -16.10
CA GLU A 26 0.14 2.52 -17.02
C GLU A 26 -0.82 2.04 -18.12
N SER A 27 -0.68 0.79 -18.56
CA SER A 27 -1.66 0.17 -19.48
C SER A 27 -3.00 -0.18 -18.82
N GLY A 28 -3.11 0.02 -17.51
CA GLY A 28 -4.29 -0.29 -16.71
C GLY A 28 -5.52 0.54 -17.08
N SER A 29 -6.69 -0.10 -17.13
CA SER A 29 -7.93 0.63 -17.37
C SER A 29 -8.34 1.48 -16.15
N PRO A 30 -9.13 2.55 -16.34
CA PRO A 30 -9.69 3.34 -15.23
C PRO A 30 -10.46 2.50 -14.20
N GLU A 31 -11.15 1.46 -14.64
CA GLU A 31 -11.90 0.53 -13.78
C GLU A 31 -10.96 -0.28 -12.88
N MET A 32 -9.78 -0.62 -13.37
CA MET A 32 -8.75 -1.31 -12.59
C MET A 32 -8.17 -0.38 -11.50
N ALA A 33 -7.90 0.88 -11.83
CA ALA A 33 -7.47 1.88 -10.85
C ALA A 33 -8.56 2.12 -9.78
N LYS A 34 -9.83 2.19 -10.19
CA LYS A 34 -10.98 2.31 -9.28
C LYS A 34 -11.12 1.09 -8.36
N THR A 35 -10.87 -0.11 -8.88
CA THR A 35 -10.89 -1.35 -8.10
C THR A 35 -9.77 -1.37 -7.07
N ALA A 36 -8.54 -1.02 -7.48
CA ALA A 36 -7.40 -0.90 -6.58
C ALA A 36 -7.66 0.13 -5.46
N TYR A 37 -8.23 1.28 -5.81
CA TYR A 37 -8.65 2.31 -4.85
C TYR A 37 -9.71 1.80 -3.86
N SER A 38 -10.71 1.07 -4.36
CA SER A 38 -11.78 0.53 -3.52
C SER A 38 -11.26 -0.53 -2.54
N LEU A 39 -10.35 -1.39 -2.98
CA LEU A 39 -9.68 -2.37 -2.13
C LEU A 39 -8.81 -1.70 -1.06
N TYR A 40 -8.12 -0.60 -1.39
CA TYR A 40 -7.38 0.19 -0.42
C TYR A 40 -8.31 0.70 0.70
N LEU A 41 -9.46 1.28 0.34
CA LEU A 41 -10.44 1.79 1.31
C LEU A 41 -11.08 0.70 2.17
N GLN A 42 -11.29 -0.50 1.62
CA GLN A 42 -12.01 -1.58 2.29
C GLN A 42 -11.21 -2.33 3.36
N GLY A 43 -9.90 -2.13 3.47
CA GLY A 43 -9.14 -2.83 4.51
C GLY A 43 -7.64 -2.63 4.52
N LEU A 44 -7.04 -2.09 3.45
CA LEU A 44 -5.60 -1.89 3.43
C LEU A 44 -5.17 -0.82 4.45
N ARG A 45 -5.95 0.26 4.59
CA ARG A 45 -5.68 1.32 5.57
C ARG A 45 -5.73 0.84 7.03
N ALA A 46 -6.65 -0.07 7.35
CA ALA A 46 -6.73 -0.68 8.68
C ALA A 46 -5.54 -1.63 8.95
N GLY A 47 -5.11 -2.38 7.92
CA GLY A 47 -3.91 -3.21 7.97
C GLY A 47 -2.62 -2.40 8.17
N GLU A 48 -2.49 -1.26 7.48
CA GLU A 48 -1.35 -0.34 7.63
C GLU A 48 -1.27 0.25 9.03
N GLN A 49 -2.39 0.72 9.59
CA GLN A 49 -2.43 1.24 10.96
C GLN A 49 -2.02 0.17 11.98
N LEU A 50 -2.48 -1.07 11.80
CA LEU A 50 -2.10 -2.19 12.66
C LEU A 50 -0.61 -2.55 12.52
N ALA A 51 -0.08 -2.55 11.29
CA ALA A 51 1.32 -2.82 11.04
C ALA A 51 2.22 -1.72 11.65
N LEU A 52 1.84 -0.46 11.50
CA LEU A 52 2.55 0.68 12.09
C LEU A 52 2.50 0.63 13.62
N ALA A 53 1.35 0.29 14.22
CA ALA A 53 1.23 0.12 15.66
C ALA A 53 2.13 -1.01 16.19
N LYS A 54 2.21 -2.13 15.47
CA LYS A 54 3.14 -3.23 15.81
C LYS A 54 4.60 -2.80 15.70
N LEU A 55 4.96 -2.04 14.67
CA LEU A 55 6.32 -1.56 14.48
C LEU A 55 6.74 -0.60 15.60
N HIS A 56 5.86 0.33 15.99
CA HIS A 56 6.10 1.18 17.16
C HIS A 56 6.22 0.38 18.46
N MET A 57 5.39 -0.67 18.66
CA MET A 57 5.55 -1.57 19.80
C MET A 57 6.90 -2.28 19.80
N MET A 58 7.37 -2.78 18.66
CA MET A 58 8.67 -3.45 18.56
C MET A 58 9.84 -2.49 18.84
N ILE A 59 9.79 -1.26 18.32
CA ILE A 59 10.81 -0.23 18.59
C ILE A 59 10.78 0.17 20.07
N GLY A 60 9.60 0.42 20.63
CA GLY A 60 9.43 0.79 22.03
C GLY A 60 9.88 -0.32 22.98
N ALA A 61 9.59 -1.58 22.66
CA ALA A 61 10.08 -2.74 23.40
C ALA A 61 11.61 -2.87 23.30
N ALA A 62 12.20 -2.60 22.13
CA ALA A 62 13.66 -2.63 21.94
C ALA A 62 14.38 -1.52 22.74
N LEU A 63 13.77 -0.34 22.90
CA LEU A 63 14.34 0.74 23.72
C LEU A 63 14.33 0.39 25.23
N ASN A 64 13.27 -0.29 25.70
CA ASN A 64 13.16 -0.76 27.09
C ASN A 64 13.99 -2.03 27.40
N LEU A 65 14.57 -2.68 26.39
CA LEU A 65 15.44 -3.86 26.54
C LEU A 65 16.92 -3.48 26.75
N THR A 66 17.23 -2.18 26.82
CA THR A 66 18.59 -1.64 26.97
C THR A 66 18.93 -1.13 28.38
N ASP A 67 18.05 -1.33 29.36
CA ASP A 67 18.32 -1.08 30.79
C ASP A 67 18.86 -2.33 31.51
#